data_AF-A0A260Z9C2-F1
#
_entry.id   AF-A0A260Z9C2-F1
#
_cell.length_a   1.000
_cell.length_b   1.000
_cell.length_c   1.000
_cell.angle_alpha   90.00
_cell.angle_beta   90.00
_cell.angle_gamma   90.00
#
_symmetry.space_group_name_H-M   'P 1'
#
loop_
_entity.id
_entity.type
_entity.pdbx_description
1 polymer ?
#
loop_
_entity_poly.entity_id
_entity_poly.type
_entity_poly.pdbx_seq_one_letter_code
_entity_poly.pdbx_strand_id
1 'polypeptide(L)'
;MEEQQRLHAYRFVAYSAVTFSVVAVFSLCITLPMVYNYVHGIKTQINHEIQFCKHSARDIFAEVNHIRSGEKGICPKYCAIDGGVFFEDGTRRK
;
A
#
# COMPACT_ATOMS: atom_id res chain seq x y z
N MET A 1 -9.24 10.35 -57.33
CA MET A 1 -8.29 11.09 -56.48
C MET A 1 -8.62 11.00 -54.99
N GLU A 2 -9.91 10.96 -54.58
CA GLU A 2 -10.31 10.93 -53.16
C GLU A 2 -10.02 9.60 -52.42
N GLU A 3 -10.02 8.44 -53.09
CA GLU A 3 -9.72 7.14 -52.45
C GLU A 3 -8.28 7.03 -51.93
N GLN A 4 -7.31 7.55 -52.68
CA GLN A 4 -5.90 7.52 -52.28
C GLN A 4 -5.68 8.34 -51.00
N GLN A 5 -6.31 9.50 -50.89
CA GLN A 5 -6.20 10.39 -49.74
C GLN A 5 -6.77 9.76 -48.46
N ARG A 6 -7.86 8.99 -48.59
CA ARG A 6 -8.44 8.19 -47.49
C ARG A 6 -7.52 7.05 -47.06
N LEU A 7 -6.90 6.36 -48.02
CA LEU A 7 -5.98 5.25 -47.73
C LEU A 7 -4.76 5.72 -46.90
N HIS A 8 -4.21 6.88 -47.23
CA HIS A 8 -3.13 7.50 -46.46
C HIS A 8 -3.55 7.90 -45.04
N ALA A 9 -4.75 8.46 -44.88
CA ALA A 9 -5.30 8.81 -43.58
C ALA A 9 -5.52 7.56 -42.70
N TYR A 10 -6.11 6.50 -43.25
CA TYR A 10 -6.30 5.24 -42.51
C TYR A 10 -4.99 4.59 -42.12
N ARG A 11 -3.96 4.68 -42.96
CA ARG A 11 -2.63 4.14 -42.68
C ARG A 11 -1.93 4.88 -41.54
N PHE A 12 -2.10 6.20 -41.45
CA PHE A 12 -1.59 6.99 -40.33
C PHE A 12 -2.27 6.61 -39.01
N VAL A 13 -3.60 6.48 -39.03
CA VAL A 13 -4.40 6.07 -37.85
C VAL A 13 -4.04 4.66 -37.41
N ALA A 14 -3.86 3.73 -38.35
CA ALA A 14 -3.45 2.37 -38.04
C ALA A 14 -2.06 2.35 -37.40
N TYR A 15 -1.10 3.10 -37.95
CA TYR A 15 0.26 3.15 -37.41
C TYR A 15 0.32 3.77 -36.02
N SER A 16 -0.42 4.86 -35.77
CA SER A 16 -0.47 5.48 -34.44
C SER A 16 -1.14 4.58 -33.40
N ALA A 17 -2.22 3.88 -33.76
CA ALA A 17 -2.88 2.93 -32.87
C ALA A 17 -1.94 1.77 -32.52
N VAL A 18 -1.22 1.23 -33.51
CA VAL A 18 -0.27 0.13 -33.30
C VAL A 18 0.88 0.57 -32.41
N THR A 19 1.50 1.73 -32.65
CA THR A 19 2.61 2.21 -31.80
C THR A 19 2.16 2.45 -30.37
N PHE A 20 0.99 3.05 -30.14
CA PHE A 20 0.44 3.21 -28.80
C PHE A 20 0.22 1.87 -28.09
N SER A 21 -0.33 0.87 -28.77
CA SER A 21 -0.52 -0.46 -28.19
C SER A 21 0.81 -1.11 -27.81
N VAL A 22 1.84 -0.97 -28.64
CA VAL A 22 3.19 -1.51 -28.36
C VAL A 22 3.80 -0.83 -27.14
N VAL A 23 3.72 0.50 -27.03
CA VAL A 23 4.22 1.24 -25.87
C VAL A 23 3.48 0.82 -24.58
N ALA A 24 2.17 0.63 -24.66
CA ALA A 24 1.36 0.19 -23.51
C ALA A 24 1.77 -1.22 -23.05
N VAL A 25 1.88 -2.18 -23.97
CA VAL A 25 2.32 -3.54 -23.65
C VAL A 25 3.74 -3.53 -23.07
N PHE A 26 4.65 -2.77 -23.66
CA PHE A 26 6.03 -2.65 -23.16
C PHE A 26 6.08 -2.07 -21.74
N SER A 27 5.26 -1.05 -21.46
CA SER A 27 5.13 -0.45 -20.12
C SER A 27 4.60 -1.46 -19.10
N LEU A 28 3.63 -2.29 -19.47
CA LEU A 28 3.11 -3.36 -18.60
C LEU A 28 4.17 -4.45 -18.35
N CYS A 29 4.92 -4.83 -19.38
CA CYS A 29 6.01 -5.80 -19.26
C CYS A 29 7.13 -5.35 -18.31
N ILE A 30 7.34 -4.04 -18.13
CA ILE A 30 8.29 -3.49 -17.15
C ILE A 30 7.65 -3.36 -15.77
N THR A 31 6.41 -2.85 -15.71
CA THR A 31 5.71 -2.58 -14.45
C THR A 31 5.43 -3.87 -13.68
N LEU A 32 4.98 -4.93 -14.36
CA LEU A 32 4.66 -6.21 -13.72
C LEU A 32 5.86 -6.81 -12.96
N PRO A 33 7.04 -7.07 -13.57
CA PRO A 33 8.18 -7.63 -12.85
C PRO A 33 8.70 -6.69 -11.75
N MET A 34 8.63 -5.37 -11.94
CA MET A 34 9.01 -4.41 -10.89
C MET A 34 8.08 -4.54 -9.68
N VAL A 35 6.76 -4.61 -9.90
CA VAL A 35 5.77 -4.80 -8.83
C VAL A 35 5.95 -6.17 -8.16
N TYR A 36 6.20 -7.25 -8.91
CA TYR A 36 6.45 -8.56 -8.31
C TYR A 36 7.69 -8.56 -7.39
N ASN A 37 8.79 -7.93 -7.82
CA ASN A 37 9.99 -7.78 -6.99
C ASN A 37 9.76 -6.83 -5.80
N TYR A 38 9.01 -5.74 -5.99
CA TYR A 38 8.68 -4.77 -4.95
C TYR A 38 7.82 -5.41 -3.84
N VAL A 39 6.75 -6.11 -4.21
CA VAL A 39 5.89 -6.82 -3.25
C VAL A 39 6.68 -7.90 -2.50
N HIS A 40 7.59 -8.60 -3.19
CA HIS A 40 8.45 -9.58 -2.54
C HIS A 40 9.39 -8.94 -1.50
N GLY A 41 10.01 -7.80 -1.82
CA GLY A 41 10.87 -7.07 -0.88
C GLY A 41 10.10 -6.42 0.29
N ILE A 42 8.93 -5.86 0.02
CA ILE A 42 8.09 -5.22 1.04
C ILE A 42 7.54 -6.21 2.04
N LYS A 43 7.18 -7.43 1.62
CA LYS A 43 6.66 -8.45 2.54
C LYS A 43 7.62 -8.73 3.70
N THR A 44 8.94 -8.73 3.45
CA THR A 44 9.93 -9.02 4.48
C THR A 44 10.09 -7.86 5.48
N GLN A 45 10.12 -6.63 4.97
CA GLN A 45 10.17 -5.39 5.78
C GLN A 45 8.93 -5.26 6.68
N ILE A 46 7.74 -5.35 6.06
CA ILE A 46 6.45 -5.24 6.77
C ILE A 46 6.28 -6.37 7.79
N ASN A 47 6.68 -7.61 7.46
CA ASN A 47 6.50 -8.73 8.38
C ASN A 47 7.31 -8.53 9.67
N HIS A 48 8.53 -7.97 9.59
CA HIS A 48 9.32 -7.66 10.77
C HIS A 48 8.64 -6.58 11.65
N GLU A 49 8.17 -5.50 11.04
CA GLU A 49 7.46 -4.42 11.75
C GLU A 49 6.14 -4.90 12.38
N ILE A 50 5.37 -5.73 11.66
CA ILE A 50 4.12 -6.33 12.18
C ILE A 50 4.41 -7.29 13.34
N GLN A 51 5.45 -8.13 13.25
CA GLN A 51 5.80 -9.03 14.35
C GLN A 51 6.24 -8.25 15.60
N PHE A 52 7.03 -7.19 15.42
CA PHE A 52 7.42 -6.30 16.52
C PHE A 52 6.21 -5.64 17.16
N CYS A 53 5.29 -5.09 16.35
CA CYS A 53 4.03 -4.50 16.82
C CYS A 53 3.15 -5.52 17.57
N LYS A 54 3.07 -6.77 17.08
CA LYS A 54 2.33 -7.86 17.74
C LYS A 54 2.92 -8.23 19.10
N HIS A 55 4.25 -8.21 19.23
CA HIS A 55 4.92 -8.47 20.50
C HIS A 55 4.69 -7.31 21.48
N SER A 56 4.95 -6.07 21.05
CA SER A 56 4.75 -4.88 21.87
C SER A 56 3.31 -4.71 22.34
N ALA A 57 2.31 -4.98 21.49
CA ALA A 57 0.91 -4.97 21.90
C ALA A 57 0.57 -6.02 22.97
N ARG A 58 1.24 -7.17 22.97
CA ARG A 58 1.08 -8.19 24.01
C ARG A 58 1.72 -7.78 25.32
N ASP A 59 2.88 -7.14 25.28
CA ASP A 59 3.55 -6.64 26.48
C ASP A 59 2.74 -5.54 27.15
N ILE A 60 2.22 -4.58 26.38
CA ILE A 60 1.33 -3.51 26.90
C ILE A 60 0.06 -4.11 27.51
N PHE A 61 -0.56 -5.09 26.84
CA PHE A 61 -1.75 -5.74 27.39
C PHE A 61 -1.45 -6.54 28.66
N ALA A 62 -0.31 -7.21 28.73
CA ALA A 62 0.13 -7.92 29.93
C ALA A 62 0.35 -6.95 31.10
N GLU A 63 0.96 -5.79 30.83
CA GLU A 63 1.17 -4.73 31.82
C GLU A 63 -0.16 -4.11 32.29
N VAL A 64 -1.10 -3.82 31.37
CA VAL A 64 -2.46 -3.37 31.71
C VAL A 64 -3.21 -4.39 32.56
N ASN A 65 -3.06 -5.68 32.29
CA ASN A 65 -3.70 -6.72 33.08
C ASN A 65 -3.12 -6.81 34.49
N HIS A 66 -1.84 -6.46 34.66
CA HIS A 66 -1.19 -6.30 35.96
C HIS A 66 -1.69 -5.05 36.70
N ILE A 67 -1.96 -3.96 35.98
CA ILE A 67 -2.51 -2.72 36.52
C ILE A 67 -4.00 -2.87 36.87
N ARG A 68 -4.79 -3.69 36.14
CA ARG A 68 -6.22 -3.92 36.44
C ARG A 68 -6.52 -4.54 37.81
N SER A 69 -5.52 -5.09 38.51
CA SER A 69 -5.66 -5.45 39.95
C SER A 69 -5.63 -4.22 40.88
N GLY A 70 -5.40 -3.01 40.36
CA GLY A 70 -5.51 -1.71 41.02
C GLY A 70 -5.96 -0.59 40.05
N GLU A 71 -7.26 -0.24 40.10
CA GLU A 71 -7.95 0.86 39.40
C GLU A 71 -7.86 0.97 37.85
N LYS A 72 -8.88 1.61 37.27
CA LYS A 72 -9.21 1.58 35.83
C LYS A 72 -8.27 2.47 35.00
N GLY A 73 -7.50 1.88 34.10
CA GLY A 73 -6.63 2.58 33.14
C GLY A 73 -6.72 2.03 31.70
N ILE A 74 -6.56 2.94 30.74
CA ILE A 74 -6.79 2.86 29.28
C ILE A 74 -6.23 1.61 28.57
N CYS A 75 -7.05 0.99 27.71
CA CYS A 75 -6.62 -0.02 26.75
C CYS A 75 -6.41 0.63 25.36
N PRO A 76 -5.22 0.58 24.74
CA PRO A 76 -5.08 1.03 23.38
C PRO A 76 -5.80 0.05 22.44
N LYS A 77 -6.83 0.50 21.74
CA LYS A 77 -7.23 -0.14 20.49
C LYS A 77 -6.30 0.45 19.42
N TYR A 78 -5.54 -0.44 18.77
CA TYR A 78 -4.62 -0.21 17.65
C TYR A 78 -3.42 0.73 17.89
N CYS A 79 -2.23 0.28 17.47
CA CYS A 79 -1.02 1.10 17.39
C CYS A 79 -1.08 1.91 16.09
N ALA A 80 -1.30 3.23 16.18
CA ALA A 80 -1.16 4.11 15.03
C ALA A 80 0.33 4.24 14.66
N ILE A 81 0.62 4.30 13.35
CA ILE A 81 1.99 4.43 12.80
C ILE A 81 2.74 5.66 13.38
N ASP A 82 2.01 6.66 13.88
CA ASP A 82 2.56 7.89 14.47
C ASP A 82 2.95 7.79 15.97
N GLY A 83 2.78 6.63 16.63
CA GLY A 83 3.07 6.50 18.07
C GLY A 83 2.07 7.21 19.00
N GLY A 84 0.89 7.58 18.50
CA GLY A 84 -0.13 8.27 19.29
C GLY A 84 -0.97 7.34 20.15
N VAL A 85 -1.27 7.76 21.38
CA VAL A 85 -2.21 7.07 22.30
C VAL A 85 -3.62 7.61 22.06
N PHE A 86 -4.55 6.74 21.66
CA PHE A 86 -5.98 7.08 21.59
C PHE A 86 -6.67 6.67 22.89
N PHE A 87 -7.27 7.64 23.57
CA PHE A 87 -8.09 7.42 24.76
C PHE A 87 -9.51 6.99 24.35
N GLU A 88 -10.22 6.28 25.24
CA GLU A 88 -11.64 5.91 25.01
C GLU A 88 -12.54 7.12 24.69
N ASP A 89 -12.16 8.32 25.17
CA ASP A 89 -12.88 9.59 24.95
C ASP A 89 -12.52 10.30 23.62
N GLY A 90 -11.71 9.69 22.76
CA GLY A 90 -11.40 10.23 21.42
C GLY A 90 -10.50 11.48 21.40
N THR A 91 -9.91 11.88 22.53
CA THR A 91 -9.01 13.04 22.60
C THR A 91 -7.57 12.65 22.25
N ARG A 92 -6.96 13.35 21.28
CA ARG A 92 -5.57 13.17 20.84
C ARG A 92 -4.68 14.16 21.60
N ARG A 93 -3.78 13.69 22.47
CA ARG A 93 -2.69 14.53 23.02
C ARG A 93 -1.50 14.46 22.07
N LYS A 94 -1.01 15.62 21.62
CA LYS A 94 0.26 15.77 20.91
C LYS A 94 1.43 15.70 21.89
#